data_AF-A0A091QG11-F1
#
_entry.id   AF-A0A091QG11-F1
#
_cell.length_a   1.000
_cell.length_b   1.000
_cell.length_c   1.000
_cell.angle_alpha   90.00
_cell.angle_beta   90.00
_cell.angle_gamma   90.00
#
_symmetry.space_group_name_H-M   'P 1'
#
loop_
_entity.id
_entity.type
_entity.pdbx_description
1 polymer ?
#
loop_
_entity_poly.entity_id
_entity_poly.type
_entity_poly.pdbx_seq_one_letter_code
_entity_poly.pdbx_strand_id
1 'polypeptide(L)'
;MAEEHTELEERIIIKDQHTKEIDLVNRDPKHINEDVVKVEFEDVIAEPVGTYSFDGVWKTSYTTFTVSKYWCYRLLSALLGVPLAVIQCVSRIYSLCIHTFCDPLFEALSKICGNIRVALRKEI
;
A
#
# COMPACT_ATOMS: atom_id res chain seq x y z
N MET A 1 -13.10 -28.82 3.24
CA MET A 1 -12.28 -28.61 2.02
C MET A 1 -13.16 -28.51 0.76
N ALA A 2 -14.22 -29.32 0.60
CA ALA A 2 -15.16 -29.19 -0.52
C ALA A 2 -16.12 -27.99 -0.39
N GLU A 3 -16.55 -27.62 0.83
CA GLU A 3 -17.48 -26.49 1.04
C GLU A 3 -16.87 -25.11 0.73
N GLU A 4 -15.58 -24.88 1.01
CA GLU A 4 -14.92 -23.61 0.65
C GLU A 4 -14.84 -23.40 -0.87
N HIS A 5 -14.68 -24.48 -1.64
CA HIS A 5 -14.60 -24.40 -3.10
C HIS A 5 -15.96 -24.00 -3.70
N THR A 6 -17.05 -24.51 -3.15
CA THR A 6 -18.42 -24.17 -3.58
C THR A 6 -18.76 -22.71 -3.25
N GLU A 7 -18.38 -22.20 -2.08
CA GLU A 7 -18.58 -20.78 -1.73
C GLU A 7 -17.74 -19.83 -2.59
N LEU A 8 -16.53 -20.25 -2.99
CA LEU A 8 -15.69 -19.49 -3.91
C LEU A 8 -16.30 -19.45 -5.32
N GLU A 9 -16.84 -20.57 -5.80
CA GLU A 9 -17.55 -20.61 -7.09
C GLU A 9 -18.84 -19.78 -7.07
N GLU A 10 -19.64 -19.83 -6.00
CA GLU A 10 -20.82 -18.98 -5.86
C GLU A 10 -20.46 -17.49 -5.83
N ARG A 11 -19.40 -17.10 -5.11
CA ARG A 11 -18.92 -15.70 -5.11
C ARG A 11 -18.39 -15.27 -6.47
N ILE A 12 -17.77 -16.17 -7.24
CA ILE A 12 -17.31 -15.88 -8.61
C ILE A 12 -18.52 -15.70 -9.54
N ILE A 13 -19.54 -16.57 -9.45
CA ILE A 13 -20.77 -16.50 -10.25
C ILE A 13 -21.59 -15.23 -9.93
N ILE A 14 -21.69 -14.84 -8.65
CA ILE A 14 -22.40 -13.61 -8.24
C ILE A 14 -21.65 -12.36 -8.73
N LYS A 15 -20.31 -12.38 -8.72
CA LYS A 15 -19.49 -11.27 -9.21
C LYS A 15 -19.53 -11.14 -10.74
N ASP A 16 -19.69 -12.26 -11.44
CA ASP A 16 -19.86 -12.31 -12.90
C ASP A 16 -21.25 -11.80 -13.34
N GLN A 17 -22.30 -12.12 -12.58
CA GLN A 17 -23.67 -11.63 -12.84
C GLN A 17 -23.82 -10.10 -12.78
N HIS A 18 -22.97 -9.40 -12.03
CA HIS A 18 -22.96 -7.93 -11.96
C HIS A 18 -22.10 -7.28 -13.05
N THR A 19 -21.41 -8.10 -13.86
CA THR A 19 -20.66 -7.69 -15.06
C THR A 19 -21.37 -8.21 -16.31
N LYS A 20 -22.72 -8.19 -16.31
CA LYS A 20 -23.44 -8.25 -17.57
C LYS A 20 -23.07 -6.99 -18.34
N GLU A 21 -22.01 -7.12 -19.13
CA GLU A 21 -21.71 -6.25 -20.25
C GLU A 21 -23.06 -6.02 -20.93
N ILE A 22 -23.54 -4.79 -20.82
CA ILE A 22 -24.61 -4.28 -21.67
C ILE A 22 -24.12 -4.58 -23.08
N ASP A 23 -24.78 -5.52 -23.76
CA ASP A 23 -24.44 -5.86 -25.13
C ASP A 23 -24.74 -4.62 -25.98
N LEU A 24 -23.68 -3.85 -26.24
CA LEU A 24 -23.73 -2.62 -27.01
C LEU A 24 -23.96 -2.90 -28.50
N VAL A 25 -23.82 -4.16 -28.91
CA VAL A 25 -24.05 -4.62 -30.29
C VAL A 25 -25.51 -5.02 -30.46
N ASN A 26 -26.11 -5.72 -29.49
CA ASN A 26 -27.53 -6.09 -29.54
C ASN A 26 -28.32 -5.53 -28.35
N ARG A 27 -28.75 -4.26 -28.50
CA ARG A 27 -29.54 -3.53 -27.49
C ARG A 27 -30.99 -4.01 -27.34
N ASP A 28 -31.50 -4.88 -28.22
CA ASP A 28 -32.84 -5.47 -28.11
C ASP A 28 -32.82 -7.01 -28.19
N PRO A 29 -32.33 -7.69 -27.14
CA PRO A 29 -32.26 -9.15 -27.10
C PRO A 29 -33.64 -9.83 -27.07
N LYS A 30 -34.73 -9.07 -26.88
CA LYS A 30 -36.10 -9.59 -26.81
C LYS A 30 -36.94 -9.24 -28.04
N HIS A 31 -36.40 -8.48 -29.00
CA HIS A 31 -37.10 -8.09 -30.23
C HIS A 31 -38.51 -7.55 -29.94
N ILE A 32 -38.62 -6.70 -28.91
CA ILE A 32 -39.89 -6.11 -28.50
C ILE A 32 -40.25 -4.88 -29.34
N ASN A 33 -39.31 -4.40 -30.15
CA ASN A 33 -39.40 -3.14 -30.87
C ASN A 33 -39.18 -3.34 -32.39
N GLU A 34 -39.58 -4.50 -32.92
CA GLU A 34 -39.48 -4.87 -34.35
C GLU A 34 -40.39 -4.02 -35.25
N ASP A 35 -41.54 -3.61 -34.70
CA ASP A 35 -42.65 -2.94 -35.39
C ASP A 35 -42.55 -1.40 -35.39
N VAL A 36 -41.54 -0.84 -34.73
CA VAL A 36 -41.19 0.59 -34.78
C VAL A 36 -40.01 0.75 -35.72
N VAL A 37 -40.11 1.69 -36.67
CA VAL A 37 -39.02 2.08 -37.58
C VAL A 37 -37.72 2.26 -36.78
N LYS A 38 -36.78 1.32 -36.94
CA LYS A 38 -35.43 1.40 -36.39
C LYS A 38 -34.68 2.48 -37.16
N VAL A 39 -34.86 3.73 -36.75
CA VAL A 39 -34.05 4.83 -37.27
C VAL A 39 -32.66 4.65 -36.69
N GLU A 40 -31.70 4.25 -37.53
CA GLU A 40 -30.29 4.25 -37.16
C GLU A 40 -29.91 5.69 -36.82
N PHE A 41 -29.36 5.90 -35.63
CA PHE A 41 -28.98 7.22 -35.12
C PHE A 41 -27.92 7.91 -36.02
N GLU A 42 -27.24 7.12 -36.85
CA GLU A 42 -26.34 7.54 -37.93
C GLU A 42 -27.01 8.38 -39.02
N ASP A 43 -28.32 8.25 -39.24
CA ASP A 43 -29.05 9.02 -40.27
C ASP A 43 -29.60 10.35 -39.72
N VAL A 44 -29.68 10.49 -38.39
CA VAL A 44 -30.15 11.71 -37.70
C VAL A 44 -28.99 12.62 -37.30
N ILE A 45 -27.81 12.07 -37.03
CA ILE A 45 -26.62 12.84 -36.66
C ILE A 45 -25.42 12.29 -37.43
N ALA A 46 -24.95 13.06 -38.41
CA ALA A 46 -23.75 12.77 -39.21
C ALA A 46 -22.47 12.86 -38.36
N GLU A 47 -22.31 11.99 -37.35
CA GLU A 47 -21.14 11.97 -36.48
C GLU A 47 -19.99 11.13 -37.11
N PRO A 48 -18.75 11.62 -37.10
CA PRO A 48 -17.62 10.88 -37.66
C PRO A 48 -17.26 9.63 -36.84
N VAL A 49 -16.86 8.56 -37.53
CA VAL A 49 -16.41 7.29 -36.92
C VAL A 49 -15.19 7.50 -36.03
N GLY A 50 -15.39 7.66 -34.72
CA GLY A 50 -14.26 7.76 -33.78
C GLY A 50 -14.55 8.24 -32.37
N THR A 51 -15.73 8.78 -32.06
CA THR A 51 -16.03 9.31 -30.71
C THR A 51 -16.75 8.30 -29.82
N TYR A 52 -16.23 7.08 -29.74
CA TYR A 52 -16.64 6.15 -28.69
C TYR A 52 -16.02 6.62 -27.36
N SER A 53 -16.86 7.02 -26.40
CA SER A 53 -16.44 7.59 -25.11
C SER A 53 -15.61 6.60 -24.27
N PHE A 54 -14.29 6.66 -24.40
CA PHE A 54 -13.28 6.37 -23.37
C PHE A 54 -13.61 5.26 -22.33
N ASP A 55 -14.08 4.11 -22.77
CA ASP A 55 -14.30 2.92 -21.91
C ASP A 55 -13.01 2.52 -21.15
N GLY A 56 -11.87 2.78 -21.79
CA GLY A 56 -10.55 2.65 -21.19
C GLY A 56 -10.34 3.56 -19.97
N VAL A 57 -10.88 4.78 -19.93
CA VAL A 57 -10.72 5.69 -18.77
C VAL A 57 -11.54 5.22 -17.59
N TRP A 58 -12.75 4.70 -17.81
CA TRP A 58 -13.56 4.13 -16.73
C TRP A 58 -12.91 2.88 -16.13
N LYS A 59 -12.42 1.95 -16.95
CA LYS A 59 -11.65 0.77 -16.49
C LYS A 59 -10.31 1.14 -15.85
N THR A 60 -9.59 2.10 -16.41
CA THR A 60 -8.28 2.55 -15.90
C THR A 60 -8.41 3.26 -14.57
N SER A 61 -9.47 4.06 -14.38
CA SER A 61 -9.75 4.75 -13.12
C SER A 61 -10.06 3.76 -12.00
N TYR A 62 -10.88 2.74 -12.29
CA TYR A 62 -11.23 1.72 -11.31
C TYR A 62 -10.01 0.87 -10.88
N THR A 63 -9.15 0.55 -11.85
CA THR A 63 -7.90 -0.19 -11.63
C THR A 63 -6.89 0.62 -10.83
N THR A 64 -6.66 1.89 -11.21
CA THR A 64 -5.73 2.77 -10.50
C THR A 64 -6.16 3.00 -9.05
N PHE A 65 -7.46 3.15 -8.80
CA PHE A 65 -7.99 3.35 -7.45
C PHE A 65 -7.81 2.14 -6.53
N THR A 66 -7.94 0.92 -7.05
CA THR A 66 -7.75 -0.31 -6.27
C THR A 66 -6.28 -0.59 -6.01
N VAL A 67 -5.42 -0.40 -7.01
CA VAL A 67 -3.96 -0.52 -6.85
C VAL A 67 -3.42 0.51 -5.86
N SER A 68 -3.93 1.76 -5.93
CA SER A 68 -3.51 2.85 -5.04
C SER A 68 -3.76 2.53 -3.56
N LYS A 69 -4.86 1.85 -3.19
CA LYS A 69 -5.11 1.47 -1.78
C LYS A 69 -4.00 0.56 -1.23
N TYR A 70 -3.61 -0.46 -1.98
CA TYR A 70 -2.59 -1.42 -1.56
C TYR A 70 -1.19 -0.81 -1.57
N TRP A 71 -0.89 0.00 -2.58
CA TRP A 71 0.39 0.70 -2.66
C TRP A 71 0.54 1.77 -1.60
N CYS A 72 -0.54 2.44 -1.19
CA CYS A 72 -0.50 3.46 -0.14
C CYS A 72 0.00 2.88 1.19
N TYR A 73 -0.51 1.71 1.60
CA TYR A 73 -0.02 1.04 2.82
C TYR A 73 1.46 0.65 2.69
N ARG A 74 1.87 0.06 1.55
CA ARG A 74 3.28 -0.31 1.33
C ARG A 74 4.22 0.89 1.31
N LEU A 75 3.82 1.99 0.69
CA LEU A 75 4.58 3.25 0.65
C LEU A 75 4.67 3.88 2.04
N LEU A 76 3.56 3.98 2.77
CA LEU A 76 3.55 4.52 4.14
C LEU A 76 4.39 3.67 5.09
N SER A 77 4.25 2.34 5.04
CA SER A 77 5.04 1.42 5.86
C SER A 77 6.53 1.45 5.49
N ALA A 78 6.90 1.60 4.22
CA ALA A 78 8.30 1.76 3.84
C ALA A 78 8.85 3.12 4.28
N LEU A 79 8.11 4.20 4.03
CA LEU A 79 8.53 5.56 4.35
C LEU A 79 8.68 5.79 5.85
N LEU A 80 7.82 5.18 6.67
CA LEU A 80 7.90 5.30 8.13
C LEU A 80 8.75 4.18 8.76
N GLY A 81 8.66 2.96 8.24
CA GLY A 81 9.36 1.79 8.79
C GLY A 81 10.86 1.83 8.57
N VAL A 82 11.32 2.23 7.37
CA VAL A 82 12.76 2.32 7.06
C VAL A 82 13.49 3.32 7.96
N PRO A 83 13.06 4.59 8.13
CA PRO A 83 13.76 5.53 9.01
C PRO A 83 13.71 5.10 10.48
N LEU A 84 12.59 4.53 10.96
CA LEU A 84 12.51 4.01 12.32
C LEU A 84 13.50 2.85 12.55
N ALA A 85 13.66 1.95 11.58
CA ALA A 85 14.63 0.86 11.65
C ALA A 85 16.08 1.38 11.69
N VAL A 86 16.40 2.39 10.88
CA VAL A 86 17.72 3.03 10.86
C VAL A 86 18.02 3.72 12.20
N ILE A 87 17.08 4.49 12.74
CA ILE A 87 17.23 5.17 14.04
C ILE A 87 17.49 4.16 15.16
N GLN A 88 16.71 3.07 15.20
CA GLN A 88 16.90 2.01 16.19
C GLN A 88 18.26 1.33 16.05
N CYS A 89 18.70 1.03 14.82
CA CYS A 89 20.02 0.45 14.59
C CYS A 89 21.13 1.37 15.09
N VAL A 90 21.12 2.65 14.71
CA VAL A 90 22.13 3.63 15.13
C VAL A 90 22.14 3.78 16.66
N SER A 91 20.98 3.88 17.29
CA SER A 91 20.85 3.98 18.75
C SER A 91 21.45 2.78 19.49
N ARG A 92 21.21 1.56 18.98
CA ARG A 92 21.75 0.32 19.54
C ARG A 92 23.26 0.23 19.37
N ILE A 93 23.78 0.60 18.20
CA ILE A 93 25.22 0.63 17.94
C ILE A 93 25.89 1.64 18.86
N TYR A 94 25.34 2.85 18.99
CA TYR A 94 25.88 3.87 19.88
C TYR A 94 25.90 3.39 21.35
N SER A 95 24.80 2.79 21.83
CA SER A 95 24.76 2.23 23.19
C SER A 95 25.78 1.12 23.40
N LEU A 96 25.97 0.24 22.41
CA LEU A 96 26.98 -0.81 22.46
C LEU A 96 28.40 -0.23 22.51
N CYS A 97 28.69 0.80 21.73
CA CYS A 97 29.98 1.50 21.76
C CYS A 97 30.26 2.10 23.14
N ILE A 98 29.28 2.78 23.75
CA ILE A 98 29.44 3.35 25.09
C ILE A 98 29.67 2.25 26.12
N HIS A 99 28.86 1.19 26.14
CA HIS A 99 29.04 0.09 27.09
C HIS A 99 30.39 -0.62 26.90
N THR A 100 30.83 -0.84 25.66
CA THR A 100 32.08 -1.56 25.39
C THR A 100 33.32 -0.73 25.72
N PHE A 101 33.29 0.59 25.49
CA PHE A 101 34.46 1.46 25.65
C PHE A 101 34.44 2.28 26.93
N CYS A 102 33.29 2.87 27.27
CA CYS A 102 33.18 3.77 28.41
C CYS A 102 33.14 3.02 29.74
N ASP A 103 32.44 1.88 29.86
CA ASP A 103 32.43 1.13 31.13
C ASP A 103 33.81 0.69 31.60
N PRO A 104 34.67 0.06 30.79
CA PRO A 104 36.02 -0.30 31.25
C PRO A 104 36.89 0.94 31.54
N LEU A 105 36.70 2.04 30.80
CA LEU A 105 37.44 3.28 31.01
C LEU A 105 37.04 3.97 32.32
N PHE A 106 35.74 4.15 32.57
CA PHE A 106 35.23 4.78 33.79
C PHE A 106 35.53 3.93 35.02
N GLU A 107 35.47 2.60 34.91
CA GLU A 107 35.87 1.68 35.97
C GLU A 107 37.37 1.77 36.29
N ALA A 108 38.23 1.93 35.29
CA ALA A 108 39.66 2.15 35.51
C ALA A 108 39.94 3.52 36.14
N LEU A 109 39.28 4.58 35.65
CA LEU A 109 39.42 5.94 36.17
C LEU A 109 38.94 6.04 37.62
N SER A 110 37.83 5.40 37.98
CA SER A 110 37.29 5.40 39.34
C SER A 110 38.25 4.72 40.33
N LYS A 111 38.90 3.63 39.92
CA LYS A 111 39.93 2.94 40.71
C LYS A 111 41.18 3.78 40.91
N ILE A 112 41.62 4.52 39.90
CA ILE A 112 42.80 5.39 39.99
C ILE A 112 42.52 6.56 40.93
N CYS A 113 41.37 7.23 40.77
CA CYS A 113 40.99 8.38 41.61
C CYS A 113 40.67 7.99 43.06
N GLY A 114 40.07 6.81 43.28
CA GLY A 114 39.72 6.32 44.62
C GLY A 114 40.92 5.84 45.45
N ASN A 115 42.04 5.50 44.81
CA ASN A 115 43.22 5.00 45.51
C ASN A 115 44.19 6.13 45.97
N ILE A 116 43.85 7.39 45.69
CA ILE A 116 44.63 8.55 46.13
C ILE A 116 44.34 8.80 47.61
N ARG A 117 45.16 8.22 48.50
CA ARG A 117 45.16 8.59 49.93
C ARG A 117 45.81 9.96 50.10
N VAL A 118 45.00 11.00 50.21
CA VAL A 118 45.48 12.33 50.60
C VAL A 118 45.85 12.29 52.09
N ALA A 119 47.14 12.13 52.37
CA ALA A 119 47.67 12.28 53.72
C ALA A 119 47.75 13.78 54.03
N LEU A 120 46.70 14.32 54.67
CA LEU A 120 46.66 15.70 55.11
C LEU A 120 47.61 15.85 56.31
N ARG A 121 48.86 16.27 56.06
CA ARG A 121 49.80 16.66 57.12
C ARG A 121 49.35 18.01 57.65
N LYS A 122 48.75 18.00 58.84
CA LYS A 122 48.42 19.21 59.59
C LYS A 122 49.73 19.79 60.15
N GLU A 123 50.20 20.90 59.60
CA GLU A 123 51.22 21.73 60.28
C GLU A 123 50.55 22.62 61.33
N ILE A 124 51.27 22.77 62.45
CA ILE A 124 50.88 23.45 63.70
C ILE A 124 51.26 24.92 63.64
#